data_AF-H0ECZ5-F1
#
_entry.id   AF-H0ECZ5-F1
#
_cell.length_a   1.000
_cell.length_b   1.000
_cell.length_c   1.000
_cell.angle_alpha   90.00
_cell.angle_beta   90.00
_cell.angle_gamma   90.00
#
_symmetry.space_group_name_H-M   'P 1'
#
loop_
_entity.id
_entity.type
_entity.pdbx_description
1 polymer ?
#
loop_
_entity_poly.entity_id
_entity_poly.type
_entity_poly.pdbx_seq_one_letter_code
_entity_poly.pdbx_strand_id
1 'polypeptide(L)'
;MGGRSANKAGYFDKLKGLLEEYSSIFIVTVDNVSSQQMHEIRLALRGEGVVLMGKNTMVRRAVKGFISDNPEYERLLPFVKGNVGFVFTNGDLKEIRDKILANKVAAPARAGALAPADVYVPAGNTGMEPGKTSFFQALGVPTKIARGTIEITTDLKLVEAGNKVGASEATLLNMLNISPFTYGMGISQVYDQGNTFPPEVLDIEESQLLKTFSSAITTIAAISLAANFPTLPSVMHSVVNSYKKVLAVAIATDIEWDEIKELKDRIANPDAYASAGPAATSTDAAPAAAKEEEKKDESEAEESGDEGFGGFIGVHFKRPLQQAKATAVPSFGVVPLPISSMITKDRGVASFSIVAVSNISTIKVD
;
A
#
# COMPACT_ATOMS: atom_id res chain seq x y z
N MET A 1 7.17 -37.44 32.89
CA MET A 1 6.18 -36.65 32.12
C MET A 1 5.20 -36.05 33.13
N GLY A 2 5.19 -34.74 33.32
CA GLY A 2 4.41 -34.08 34.39
C GLY A 2 2.90 -34.34 34.28
N GLY A 3 2.21 -34.31 35.43
CA GLY A 3 0.78 -34.57 35.51
C GLY A 3 -0.06 -33.67 34.61
N ARG A 4 -1.16 -34.21 34.06
CA ARG A 4 -2.04 -33.55 33.08
C ARG A 4 -2.62 -32.21 33.57
N SER A 5 -2.70 -32.00 34.88
CA SER A 5 -3.14 -30.74 35.50
C SER A 5 -2.04 -29.68 35.54
N ALA A 6 -0.80 -30.08 35.87
CA ALA A 6 0.35 -29.17 35.92
C ALA A 6 0.67 -28.56 34.55
N ASN A 7 0.59 -29.36 33.48
CA ASN A 7 0.80 -28.87 32.11
C ASN A 7 -0.29 -27.88 31.66
N LYS A 8 -1.51 -28.02 32.21
CA LYS A 8 -2.59 -27.05 31.95
C LYS A 8 -2.31 -25.75 32.69
N ALA A 9 -2.07 -25.81 33.99
CA ALA A 9 -1.76 -24.63 34.82
C ALA A 9 -0.60 -23.82 34.22
N GLY A 10 0.51 -24.47 33.89
CA GLY A 10 1.66 -23.80 33.28
C GLY A 10 1.38 -23.20 31.89
N TYR A 11 0.32 -23.60 31.19
CA TYR A 11 -0.13 -22.92 29.97
C TYR A 11 -0.91 -21.64 30.28
N PHE A 12 -1.76 -21.63 31.32
CA PHE A 12 -2.46 -20.42 31.75
C PHE A 12 -1.46 -19.36 32.22
N ASP A 13 -0.45 -19.76 32.99
CA ASP A 13 0.58 -18.83 33.49
C ASP A 13 1.39 -18.22 32.34
N LYS A 14 1.78 -19.04 31.35
CA LYS A 14 2.47 -18.55 30.14
C LYS A 14 1.62 -17.61 29.31
N LEU A 15 0.34 -17.95 29.12
CA LEU A 15 -0.57 -17.10 28.36
C LEU A 15 -0.82 -15.77 29.08
N LYS A 16 -0.96 -15.81 30.42
CA LYS A 16 -1.10 -14.60 31.25
C LYS A 16 0.13 -13.71 31.13
N GLY A 17 1.33 -14.27 31.30
CA GLY A 17 2.57 -13.51 31.17
C GLY A 17 2.73 -12.85 29.80
N LEU A 18 2.39 -13.55 28.71
CA LEU A 18 2.44 -12.99 27.36
C LEU A 18 1.37 -11.93 27.09
N LEU A 19 0.18 -12.03 27.69
CA LEU A 19 -0.86 -11.00 27.59
C LEU A 19 -0.51 -9.72 28.35
N GLU A 20 0.26 -9.82 29.42
CA GLU A 20 0.71 -8.67 30.23
C GLU A 20 1.98 -8.02 29.64
N GLU A 21 2.88 -8.81 29.06
CA GLU A 21 4.14 -8.33 28.48
C GLU A 21 3.95 -7.62 27.12
N TYR A 22 2.94 -8.04 26.34
CA TYR A 22 2.73 -7.55 24.98
C TYR A 22 1.44 -6.76 24.82
N SER A 23 1.52 -5.58 24.19
CA SER A 23 0.35 -4.72 23.92
C SER A 23 -0.48 -5.18 22.72
N SER A 24 0.17 -5.84 21.75
CA SER A 24 -0.43 -6.15 20.45
C SER A 24 -0.38 -7.65 20.17
N ILE A 25 -1.46 -8.17 19.59
CA ILE A 25 -1.67 -9.60 19.38
C ILE A 25 -2.25 -9.84 18.00
N PHE A 26 -1.58 -10.67 17.20
CA PHE A 26 -2.14 -11.18 15.96
C PHE A 26 -2.82 -12.53 16.20
N ILE A 27 -4.08 -12.63 15.82
CA ILE A 27 -4.78 -13.91 15.71
C ILE A 27 -4.52 -14.45 14.31
N VAL A 28 -3.71 -15.51 14.24
CA VAL A 28 -3.30 -16.13 12.99
C VAL A 28 -4.03 -17.44 12.74
N THR A 29 -4.40 -17.70 11.49
CA THR A 29 -4.95 -18.98 11.02
C THR A 29 -3.83 -19.79 10.38
N VAL A 30 -3.67 -21.03 10.84
CA VAL A 30 -2.52 -21.88 10.50
C VAL A 30 -2.98 -23.09 9.68
N ASP A 31 -3.87 -22.86 8.71
CA ASP A 31 -4.40 -23.91 7.84
C ASP A 31 -3.42 -24.27 6.72
N ASN A 32 -3.17 -25.56 6.55
CA ASN A 32 -2.23 -26.11 5.54
C ASN A 32 -0.78 -25.63 5.68
N VAL A 33 -0.38 -25.12 6.85
CA VAL A 33 1.00 -24.72 7.14
C VAL A 33 1.80 -25.92 7.65
N SER A 34 3.02 -26.10 7.13
CA SER A 34 3.89 -27.20 7.55
C SER A 34 4.60 -26.90 8.88
N SER A 35 5.00 -27.94 9.61
CA SER A 35 5.76 -27.77 10.87
C SER A 35 7.06 -26.99 10.63
N GLN A 36 7.72 -27.22 9.50
CA GLN A 36 8.94 -26.53 9.11
C GLN A 36 8.70 -25.02 8.89
N GLN A 37 7.62 -24.65 8.19
CA GLN A 37 7.22 -23.25 8.03
C GLN A 37 6.98 -22.59 9.40
N MET A 38 6.31 -23.28 10.33
CA MET A 38 6.12 -22.76 11.69
C MET A 38 7.44 -22.59 12.47
N HIS A 39 8.48 -23.36 12.15
CA HIS A 39 9.81 -23.19 12.75
C HIS A 39 10.56 -22.01 12.13
N GLU A 40 10.49 -21.84 10.81
CA GLU A 40 11.08 -20.71 10.09
C GLU A 40 10.44 -19.38 10.50
N ILE A 41 9.11 -19.33 10.60
CA ILE A 41 8.42 -18.12 11.05
C ILE A 41 8.76 -17.81 12.52
N ARG A 42 8.86 -18.84 13.37
CA ARG A 42 9.33 -18.65 14.74
C ARG A 42 10.77 -18.18 14.83
N LEU A 43 11.62 -18.52 13.86
CA LEU A 43 12.99 -18.01 13.78
C LEU A 43 13.00 -16.54 13.33
N ALA A 44 12.21 -16.21 12.30
CA ALA A 44 12.07 -14.86 11.76
C ALA A 44 11.48 -13.86 12.77
N LEU A 45 10.56 -14.31 13.62
CA LEU A 45 9.94 -13.48 14.65
C LEU A 45 10.77 -13.39 15.96
N ARG A 46 11.92 -14.07 16.07
CA ARG A 46 12.73 -14.01 17.29
C ARG A 46 13.19 -12.58 17.56
N GLY A 47 12.97 -12.11 18.78
CA GLY A 47 13.36 -10.77 19.23
C GLY A 47 12.24 -9.74 19.08
N GLU A 48 11.33 -9.92 18.13
CA GLU A 48 10.22 -8.99 17.88
C GLU A 48 8.88 -9.54 18.37
N GLY A 49 8.70 -10.85 18.41
CA GLY A 49 7.46 -11.46 18.85
C GLY A 49 7.56 -12.92 19.25
N VAL A 50 6.52 -13.39 19.92
CA VAL A 50 6.42 -14.77 20.43
C VAL A 50 5.16 -15.42 19.88
N VAL A 51 5.34 -16.57 19.23
CA VAL A 51 4.21 -17.37 18.71
C VAL A 51 3.78 -18.39 19.76
N LEU A 52 2.52 -18.31 20.19
CA LEU A 52 1.88 -19.26 21.10
C LEU A 52 0.73 -19.98 20.40
N MET A 53 0.87 -21.29 20.26
CA MET A 53 -0.22 -22.15 19.81
C MET A 53 -0.98 -22.73 21.01
N GLY A 54 -2.29 -22.87 20.89
CA GLY A 54 -3.15 -23.28 22.01
C GLY A 54 -4.38 -24.06 21.58
N LYS A 55 -4.87 -24.96 22.45
CA LYS A 55 -6.17 -25.59 22.24
C LYS A 55 -7.26 -24.54 22.50
N ASN A 56 -8.17 -24.31 21.56
CA ASN A 56 -9.18 -23.24 21.64
C ASN A 56 -10.02 -23.28 22.93
N THR A 57 -10.37 -24.47 23.43
CA THR A 57 -11.14 -24.60 24.68
C THR A 57 -10.35 -24.12 25.90
N MET A 58 -9.03 -24.31 25.89
CA MET A 58 -8.12 -23.86 26.95
C MET A 58 -7.92 -22.34 26.89
N VAL A 59 -7.62 -21.82 25.69
CA VAL A 59 -7.46 -20.38 25.46
C VAL A 59 -8.72 -19.62 25.88
N ARG A 60 -9.91 -20.04 25.43
CA ARG A 60 -11.16 -19.38 25.80
C ARG A 60 -11.44 -19.43 27.29
N ARG A 61 -11.07 -20.52 27.98
CA ARG A 61 -11.19 -20.63 29.45
C ARG A 61 -10.23 -19.65 30.14
N ALA A 62 -9.00 -19.51 29.64
CA ALA A 62 -7.99 -18.61 30.19
C ALA A 62 -8.41 -17.15 30.04
N VAL A 63 -8.74 -16.73 28.81
CA VAL A 63 -9.18 -15.38 28.51
C VAL A 63 -10.39 -15.00 29.35
N LYS A 64 -11.40 -15.88 29.48
CA LYS A 64 -12.56 -15.64 30.35
C LYS A 64 -12.21 -15.45 31.83
N GLY A 65 -11.14 -16.10 32.31
CA GLY A 65 -10.64 -15.91 33.66
C GLY A 65 -9.94 -14.56 33.86
N PHE A 66 -9.43 -13.96 32.78
CA PHE A 66 -8.72 -12.67 32.82
C PHE A 66 -9.63 -11.46 32.53
N ILE A 67 -10.89 -11.70 32.16
CA ILE A 67 -11.88 -10.62 31.93
C ILE A 67 -12.12 -9.80 33.20
N SER A 68 -11.95 -10.38 34.39
CA SER A 68 -12.06 -9.64 35.66
C SER A 68 -11.04 -8.52 35.77
N ASP A 69 -9.85 -8.74 35.22
CA ASP A 69 -8.72 -7.85 35.37
C ASP A 69 -8.70 -6.86 34.19
N ASN A 70 -8.89 -7.38 32.97
CA ASN A 70 -8.95 -6.61 31.72
C ASN A 70 -10.17 -7.03 30.88
N PRO A 71 -11.27 -6.25 30.88
CA PRO A 71 -12.51 -6.61 30.18
C PRO A 71 -12.35 -6.59 28.64
N GLU A 72 -11.33 -5.91 28.14
CA GLU A 72 -11.10 -5.71 26.71
C GLU A 72 -10.78 -7.01 25.96
N TYR A 73 -10.23 -8.01 26.65
CA TYR A 73 -9.92 -9.32 26.06
C TYR A 73 -11.17 -10.12 25.67
N GLU A 74 -12.36 -9.73 26.13
CA GLU A 74 -13.61 -10.34 25.70
C GLU A 74 -13.78 -10.27 24.17
N ARG A 75 -13.29 -9.18 23.55
CA ARG A 75 -13.34 -8.96 22.10
C ARG A 75 -12.53 -9.99 21.29
N LEU A 76 -11.58 -10.69 21.91
CA LEU A 76 -10.79 -11.76 21.26
C LEU A 76 -11.59 -13.06 21.11
N LEU A 77 -12.52 -13.36 22.03
CA LEU A 77 -13.21 -14.65 22.13
C LEU A 77 -13.94 -15.10 20.85
N PRO A 78 -14.64 -14.22 20.09
CA PRO A 78 -15.33 -14.60 18.86
C PRO A 78 -14.40 -15.15 17.78
N PHE A 79 -13.16 -14.68 17.74
CA PHE A 79 -12.16 -14.98 16.72
C PHE A 79 -11.32 -16.24 17.04
N VAL A 80 -11.41 -16.78 18.27
CA VAL A 80 -10.72 -18.02 18.65
C VAL A 80 -11.51 -19.27 18.19
N LYS A 81 -11.60 -19.47 16.87
CA LYS A 81 -12.31 -20.58 16.22
C LYS A 81 -11.47 -21.14 15.06
N GLY A 82 -11.61 -22.45 14.80
CA GLY A 82 -10.80 -23.13 13.78
C GLY A 82 -9.37 -23.42 14.25
N ASN A 83 -8.43 -23.48 13.32
CA ASN A 83 -7.02 -23.74 13.59
C ASN A 83 -6.26 -22.42 13.74
N VAL A 84 -6.27 -21.88 14.97
CA VAL A 84 -5.78 -20.54 15.28
C VAL A 84 -4.60 -20.56 16.26
N GLY A 85 -3.73 -19.56 16.12
CA GLY A 85 -2.62 -19.26 17.00
C GLY A 85 -2.58 -17.78 17.37
N PHE A 86 -1.76 -17.44 18.37
CA PHE A 86 -1.47 -16.07 18.76
C PHE A 86 -0.02 -15.73 18.46
N VAL A 87 0.22 -14.56 17.89
CA VAL A 87 1.55 -13.96 17.81
C VAL A 87 1.51 -12.68 18.64
N PHE A 88 2.29 -12.67 19.72
CA PHE A 88 2.41 -11.52 20.62
C PHE A 88 3.57 -10.65 20.17
N THR A 89 3.38 -9.34 20.17
CA THR A 89 4.44 -8.40 19.81
C THR A 89 4.21 -6.99 20.37
N ASN A 90 5.32 -6.25 20.50
CA ASN A 90 5.37 -4.83 20.83
C ASN A 90 5.98 -3.99 19.69
N GLY A 91 6.32 -4.62 18.56
CA GLY A 91 6.88 -3.94 17.40
C GLY A 91 5.81 -3.32 16.51
N ASP A 92 6.23 -2.75 15.38
CA ASP A 92 5.30 -2.16 14.42
C ASP A 92 4.41 -3.23 13.76
N LEU A 93 3.11 -2.93 13.68
CA LEU A 93 2.11 -3.88 13.21
C LEU A 93 2.26 -4.20 11.72
N LYS A 94 2.72 -3.24 10.92
CA LYS A 94 2.89 -3.44 9.46
C LYS A 94 4.10 -4.32 9.17
N GLU A 95 5.25 -4.01 9.78
CA GLU A 95 6.47 -4.82 9.59
C GLU A 95 6.27 -6.29 9.98
N ILE A 96 5.58 -6.54 11.10
CA ILE A 96 5.37 -7.89 11.60
C ILE A 96 4.38 -8.65 10.74
N ARG A 97 3.34 -7.98 10.26
CA ARG A 97 2.42 -8.54 9.28
C ARG A 97 3.18 -8.96 8.02
N ASP A 98 4.05 -8.10 7.50
CA ASP A 98 4.83 -8.41 6.30
C ASP A 98 5.77 -9.60 6.54
N LYS A 99 6.41 -9.69 7.70
CA LYS A 99 7.24 -10.85 8.09
C LYS A 99 6.44 -12.15 8.20
N ILE A 100 5.21 -12.09 8.72
CA ILE A 100 4.30 -13.24 8.80
C ILE A 100 3.88 -13.68 7.39
N LEU A 101 3.53 -12.73 6.51
CA LEU A 101 3.02 -13.00 5.16
C LEU A 101 4.13 -13.31 4.14
N ALA A 102 5.37 -12.91 4.38
CA ALA A 102 6.50 -13.16 3.49
C ALA A 102 6.84 -14.66 3.39
N ASN A 103 6.64 -15.40 4.49
CA ASN A 103 6.93 -16.84 4.56
C ASN A 103 5.77 -17.67 3.96
N LYS A 104 5.58 -17.52 2.64
CA LYS A 104 4.68 -18.34 1.84
C LYS A 104 5.48 -19.40 1.11
N VAL A 105 5.00 -20.64 1.18
CA VAL A 105 5.62 -21.77 0.50
C VAL A 105 4.63 -22.34 -0.50
N ALA A 106 5.13 -22.64 -1.71
CA ALA A 106 4.34 -23.32 -2.71
C ALA A 106 3.98 -24.73 -2.21
N ALA A 107 2.71 -25.08 -2.26
CA ALA A 107 2.23 -26.39 -1.89
C ALA A 107 1.39 -27.02 -3.01
N PRO A 108 1.42 -28.35 -3.10
CA PRO A 108 0.63 -29.08 -4.08
C PRO A 108 -0.87 -28.93 -3.81
N ALA A 109 -1.67 -28.98 -4.87
CA ALA A 109 -3.11 -29.03 -4.77
C ALA A 109 -3.55 -30.36 -4.12
N ARG A 110 -4.43 -30.29 -3.11
CA ARG A 110 -4.99 -31.48 -2.45
C ARG A 110 -6.35 -31.81 -3.05
N ALA A 111 -6.58 -33.10 -3.30
CA ALA A 111 -7.86 -33.58 -3.78
C ALA A 111 -9.00 -33.22 -2.81
N GLY A 112 -10.10 -32.67 -3.33
CA GLY A 112 -11.28 -32.26 -2.56
C GLY A 112 -11.15 -30.92 -1.83
N ALA A 113 -9.98 -30.27 -1.86
CA ALA A 113 -9.81 -28.91 -1.34
C ALA A 113 -10.41 -27.89 -2.32
N LEU A 114 -10.88 -26.77 -1.77
CA LEU A 114 -11.30 -25.62 -2.58
C LEU A 114 -10.06 -24.89 -3.11
N ALA A 115 -10.04 -24.58 -4.40
CA ALA A 115 -8.94 -23.84 -5.02
C ALA A 115 -8.99 -22.35 -4.58
N PRO A 116 -7.96 -21.83 -3.88
CA PRO A 116 -7.93 -20.41 -3.50
C PRO A 116 -7.65 -19.47 -4.69
N ALA A 117 -7.02 -19.98 -5.74
CA ALA A 117 -6.69 -19.24 -6.95
C ALA A 117 -6.90 -20.14 -8.19
N ASP A 118 -6.99 -19.51 -9.35
CA ASP A 118 -7.08 -20.19 -10.63
C ASP A 118 -5.81 -21.01 -10.92
N VAL A 119 -5.98 -22.25 -11.39
CA VAL A 119 -4.87 -23.15 -11.70
C VAL A 119 -4.68 -23.27 -13.20
N TYR A 120 -3.49 -22.91 -13.68
CA TYR A 120 -3.10 -23.01 -15.08
C TYR A 120 -2.04 -24.09 -15.28
N VAL A 121 -2.14 -24.81 -16.40
CA VAL A 121 -1.08 -25.70 -16.86
C VAL A 121 -0.42 -25.06 -18.09
N PRO A 122 0.88 -24.75 -18.03
CA PRO A 122 1.59 -24.14 -19.14
C PRO A 122 1.85 -25.14 -20.28
N ALA A 123 1.90 -24.64 -21.50
CA ALA A 123 2.33 -25.38 -22.69
C ALA A 123 3.83 -25.71 -22.59
N GLY A 124 4.18 -26.89 -23.09
CA GLY A 124 5.56 -27.36 -23.08
C GLY A 124 5.70 -28.85 -22.87
N ASN A 125 6.95 -29.32 -22.93
CA ASN A 125 7.26 -30.72 -22.75
C ASN A 125 7.16 -31.11 -21.27
N THR A 126 6.36 -32.14 -20.97
CA THR A 126 6.17 -32.65 -19.61
C THR A 126 7.28 -33.60 -19.17
N GLY A 127 8.07 -34.13 -20.11
CA GLY A 127 9.11 -35.13 -19.83
C GLY A 127 8.57 -36.52 -19.46
N MET A 128 7.25 -36.74 -19.57
CA MET A 128 6.60 -38.00 -19.24
C MET A 128 6.58 -38.97 -20.42
N GLU A 129 6.67 -40.27 -20.12
CA GLU A 129 6.53 -41.34 -21.11
C GLU A 129 5.11 -41.39 -21.72
N PRO A 130 4.96 -41.79 -22.99
CA PRO A 130 3.71 -41.68 -23.74
C PRO A 130 2.58 -42.58 -23.23
N GLY A 131 2.86 -43.54 -22.35
CA GLY A 131 1.87 -44.47 -21.78
C GLY A 131 0.79 -43.80 -20.92
N LYS A 132 1.04 -42.58 -20.41
CA LYS A 132 0.10 -41.86 -19.53
C LYS A 132 -0.72 -40.77 -20.23
N THR A 133 -0.76 -40.75 -21.56
CA THR A 133 -1.50 -39.75 -22.36
C THR A 133 -3.01 -39.74 -22.11
N SER A 134 -3.60 -40.88 -21.76
CA SER A 134 -5.04 -40.99 -21.46
C SER A 134 -5.49 -40.13 -20.28
N PHE A 135 -4.62 -39.90 -19.29
CA PHE A 135 -4.92 -39.06 -18.12
C PHE A 135 -5.08 -37.58 -18.49
N PHE A 136 -4.26 -37.08 -19.42
CA PHE A 136 -4.32 -35.69 -19.87
C PHE A 136 -5.58 -35.44 -20.72
N GLN A 137 -5.94 -36.41 -21.56
CA GLN A 137 -7.15 -36.36 -22.39
C GLN A 137 -8.43 -36.39 -21.54
N ALA A 138 -8.47 -37.20 -20.48
CA ALA A 138 -9.61 -37.27 -19.57
C ALA A 138 -9.88 -35.95 -18.83
N LEU A 139 -8.84 -35.13 -18.63
CA LEU A 139 -8.91 -33.82 -18.00
C LEU A 139 -9.06 -32.67 -19.01
N GLY A 140 -9.24 -32.99 -20.29
CA GLY A 140 -9.42 -31.99 -21.34
C GLY A 140 -8.15 -31.18 -21.67
N VAL A 141 -6.97 -31.59 -21.20
CA VAL A 141 -5.70 -30.92 -21.51
C VAL A 141 -5.23 -31.38 -22.90
N PRO A 142 -5.10 -30.47 -23.88
CA PRO A 142 -4.68 -30.85 -25.23
C PRO A 142 -3.18 -31.18 -25.24
N THR A 143 -2.87 -32.45 -25.52
CA THR A 143 -1.50 -32.97 -25.54
C THR A 143 -1.18 -33.68 -26.84
N LYS A 144 0.06 -33.57 -27.30
CA LYS A 144 0.61 -34.26 -28.47
C LYS A 144 1.87 -35.02 -28.07
N ILE A 145 2.11 -36.17 -28.68
CA ILE A 145 3.36 -36.91 -28.50
C ILE A 145 4.40 -36.29 -29.44
N ALA A 146 5.46 -35.72 -28.88
CA ALA A 146 6.58 -35.17 -29.61
C ALA A 146 7.88 -35.74 -29.06
N ARG A 147 8.76 -36.22 -29.96
CA ARG A 147 10.09 -36.76 -29.60
C ARG A 147 10.06 -37.87 -28.53
N GLY A 148 9.00 -38.67 -28.50
CA GLY A 148 8.84 -39.78 -27.54
C GLY A 148 8.38 -39.35 -26.14
N THR A 149 8.05 -38.08 -25.93
CA THR A 149 7.52 -37.53 -24.66
C THR A 149 6.18 -36.82 -24.88
N ILE A 150 5.39 -36.64 -23.82
CA ILE A 150 4.10 -35.92 -23.89
C ILE A 150 4.35 -34.41 -23.83
N GLU A 151 3.87 -33.67 -24.82
CA GLU A 151 3.94 -32.20 -24.89
C GLU A 151 2.53 -31.58 -24.84
N ILE A 152 2.36 -30.56 -24.01
CA ILE A 152 1.11 -29.80 -23.88
C ILE A 152 1.12 -28.72 -24.96
N THR A 153 0.07 -28.66 -25.79
CA THR A 153 0.05 -27.78 -26.96
C THR A 153 -0.30 -26.33 -26.64
N THR A 154 -1.20 -26.12 -25.67
CA THR A 154 -1.73 -24.80 -25.32
C THR A 154 -1.96 -24.70 -23.83
N ASP A 155 -1.74 -23.53 -23.27
CA ASP A 155 -2.05 -23.22 -21.88
C ASP A 155 -3.55 -23.39 -21.63
N LEU A 156 -3.90 -24.16 -20.60
CA LEU A 156 -5.30 -24.40 -20.24
C LEU A 156 -5.52 -24.16 -18.75
N LYS A 157 -6.64 -23.51 -18.44
CA LYS A 157 -7.13 -23.30 -17.07
C LYS A 157 -7.80 -24.59 -16.60
N LEU A 158 -7.14 -25.31 -15.69
CA LEU A 158 -7.58 -26.63 -15.22
C LEU A 158 -8.69 -26.50 -14.16
N VAL A 159 -8.52 -25.55 -13.23
CA VAL A 159 -9.46 -25.34 -12.11
C VAL A 159 -9.69 -23.85 -11.92
N GLU A 160 -10.94 -23.45 -11.73
CA GLU A 160 -11.31 -22.09 -11.36
C GLU A 160 -11.29 -21.89 -9.84
N ALA A 161 -10.97 -20.68 -9.40
CA ALA A 161 -11.01 -20.28 -8.00
C ALA A 161 -12.41 -20.57 -7.40
N GLY A 162 -12.42 -21.18 -6.22
CA GLY A 162 -13.64 -21.59 -5.51
C GLY A 162 -14.18 -22.96 -5.87
N ASN A 163 -13.71 -23.59 -6.96
CA ASN A 163 -14.09 -24.97 -7.28
C ASN A 163 -13.25 -26.00 -6.50
N LYS A 164 -13.83 -27.18 -6.29
CA LYS A 164 -13.13 -28.29 -5.63
C LYS A 164 -12.16 -28.94 -6.63
N VAL A 165 -10.91 -29.10 -6.22
CA VAL A 165 -9.91 -29.80 -7.02
C VAL A 165 -10.24 -31.29 -7.09
N GLY A 166 -10.41 -31.82 -8.30
CA GLY A 166 -10.63 -33.25 -8.53
C GLY A 166 -9.40 -34.09 -8.15
N ALA A 167 -9.62 -35.37 -7.81
CA ALA A 167 -8.51 -36.27 -7.47
C ALA A 167 -7.54 -36.43 -8.65
N SER A 168 -8.06 -36.57 -9.87
CA SER A 168 -7.28 -36.70 -11.10
C SER A 168 -6.46 -35.44 -11.39
N GLU A 169 -7.05 -34.25 -11.19
CA GLU A 169 -6.39 -32.94 -11.40
C GLU A 169 -5.22 -32.74 -10.43
N ALA A 170 -5.45 -33.01 -9.13
CA ALA A 170 -4.40 -32.94 -8.11
C ALA A 170 -3.24 -33.90 -8.43
N THR A 171 -3.54 -35.14 -8.86
CA THR A 171 -2.48 -36.10 -9.22
C THR A 171 -1.68 -35.66 -10.44
N LEU A 172 -2.34 -35.06 -11.45
CA LEU A 172 -1.66 -34.54 -12.63
C LEU A 172 -0.72 -33.39 -12.25
N LEU A 173 -1.20 -32.42 -11.47
CA LEU A 173 -0.39 -31.27 -11.04
C LEU A 173 0.85 -31.73 -10.24
N ASN A 174 0.68 -32.74 -9.39
CA ASN A 174 1.79 -33.36 -8.67
C ASN A 174 2.78 -34.07 -9.60
N MET A 175 2.31 -34.76 -10.64
CA MET A 175 3.21 -35.40 -11.63
C MET A 175 3.97 -34.37 -12.48
N LEU A 176 3.36 -33.22 -12.77
CA LEU A 176 4.02 -32.11 -13.47
C LEU A 176 4.93 -31.28 -12.56
N ASN A 177 5.01 -31.59 -11.26
CA ASN A 177 5.70 -30.80 -10.24
C ASN A 177 5.22 -29.33 -10.17
N ILE A 178 3.96 -29.08 -10.55
CA ILE A 178 3.34 -27.76 -10.47
C ILE A 178 2.62 -27.65 -9.13
N SER A 179 3.06 -26.71 -8.31
CA SER A 179 2.44 -26.37 -7.02
C SER A 179 1.73 -25.01 -7.15
N PRO A 180 0.45 -24.99 -7.56
CA PRO A 180 -0.21 -23.76 -7.96
C PRO A 180 -0.63 -22.86 -6.78
N PHE A 181 -0.62 -23.40 -5.56
CA PHE A 181 -1.08 -22.67 -4.38
C PHE A 181 0.10 -22.31 -3.51
N THR A 182 0.09 -21.09 -2.99
CA THR A 182 0.99 -20.68 -1.91
C THR A 182 0.22 -20.71 -0.61
N TYR A 183 0.71 -21.50 0.34
CA TYR A 183 0.17 -21.53 1.70
C TYR A 183 1.16 -20.87 2.64
N GLY A 184 0.62 -20.11 3.58
CA GLY A 184 1.35 -19.42 4.64
C GLY A 184 0.40 -19.16 5.79
N MET A 185 0.90 -18.59 6.88
CA MET A 185 0.02 -18.17 7.95
C MET A 185 -0.87 -17.01 7.49
N GLY A 186 -2.18 -17.16 7.64
CA GLY A 186 -3.14 -16.09 7.45
C GLY A 186 -3.31 -15.28 8.74
N ILE A 187 -3.60 -13.99 8.62
CA ILE A 187 -3.97 -13.14 9.76
C ILE A 187 -5.49 -13.00 9.72
N SER A 188 -6.18 -13.47 10.76
CA SER A 188 -7.64 -13.33 10.85
C SER A 188 -8.03 -11.99 11.47
N GLN A 189 -7.35 -11.59 12.55
CA GLN A 189 -7.66 -10.38 13.30
C GLN A 189 -6.41 -9.89 14.02
N VAL A 190 -6.31 -8.58 14.19
CA VAL A 190 -5.28 -7.93 15.01
C VAL A 190 -5.95 -7.32 16.22
N TYR A 191 -5.32 -7.47 17.38
CA TYR A 191 -5.71 -6.79 18.62
C TYR A 191 -4.60 -5.84 19.02
N ASP A 192 -4.98 -4.62 19.35
CA ASP A 192 -4.07 -3.59 19.80
C ASP A 192 -4.78 -2.70 20.83
N GLN A 193 -4.22 -2.61 22.04
CA GLN A 193 -4.70 -1.73 23.12
C GLN A 193 -6.23 -1.73 23.28
N GLY A 194 -6.81 -2.92 23.39
CA GLY A 194 -8.25 -3.08 23.62
C GLY A 194 -9.13 -3.10 22.38
N ASN A 195 -8.62 -2.74 21.21
CA ASN A 195 -9.36 -2.74 19.97
C ASN A 195 -8.99 -3.91 19.08
N THR A 196 -9.97 -4.45 18.36
CA THR A 196 -9.76 -5.53 17.39
C THR A 196 -10.05 -5.02 15.99
N PHE A 197 -9.09 -5.13 15.09
CA PHE A 197 -9.21 -4.69 13.70
C PHE A 197 -8.98 -5.86 12.73
N PRO A 198 -9.74 -5.93 11.63
CA PRO A 198 -9.41 -6.85 10.54
C PRO A 198 -8.09 -6.41 9.89
N PRO A 199 -7.36 -7.36 9.26
CA PRO A 199 -6.06 -7.06 8.64
C PRO A 199 -6.14 -6.00 7.53
N GLU A 200 -7.31 -5.83 6.90
CA GLU A 200 -7.55 -4.84 5.84
C GLU A 200 -7.34 -3.40 6.30
N VAL A 201 -7.53 -3.09 7.59
CA VAL A 201 -7.30 -1.74 8.14
C VAL A 201 -5.82 -1.38 8.10
N LEU A 202 -4.93 -2.38 8.17
CA LEU A 202 -3.48 -2.16 8.08
C LEU A 202 -3.01 -1.88 6.64
N ASP A 203 -3.83 -2.24 5.63
CA ASP A 203 -3.55 -2.01 4.21
C ASP A 203 -3.94 -0.60 3.75
N ILE A 204 -4.42 0.26 4.65
CA ILE A 204 -4.75 1.64 4.31
C ILE A 204 -3.44 2.39 4.02
N GLU A 205 -3.24 2.69 2.74
CA GLU A 205 -2.15 3.52 2.27
C GLU A 205 -2.42 5.01 2.52
N GLU A 206 -1.34 5.76 2.77
CA GLU A 206 -1.38 7.23 2.85
C GLU A 206 -1.95 7.86 1.57
N SER A 207 -1.73 7.21 0.42
CA SER A 207 -2.26 7.63 -0.88
C SER A 207 -3.79 7.71 -0.89
N GLN A 208 -4.47 6.78 -0.21
CA GLN A 208 -5.93 6.76 -0.10
C GLN A 208 -6.43 7.86 0.82
N LEU A 209 -5.72 8.11 1.94
CA LEU A 209 -6.03 9.21 2.84
C LEU A 209 -5.96 10.56 2.11
N LEU A 210 -4.88 10.83 1.38
CA LEU A 210 -4.73 12.07 0.60
C LEU A 210 -5.82 12.24 -0.46
N LYS A 211 -6.25 11.16 -1.12
CA LYS A 211 -7.39 11.17 -2.06
C LYS A 211 -8.70 11.53 -1.37
N THR A 212 -8.97 10.99 -0.18
CA THR A 212 -10.19 11.34 0.58
C THR A 212 -10.16 12.76 1.14
N PHE A 213 -8.99 13.25 1.58
CA PHE A 213 -8.85 14.62 2.03
C PHE A 213 -8.98 15.62 0.88
N SER A 214 -8.36 15.34 -0.28
CA SER A 214 -8.51 16.19 -1.46
C SER A 214 -9.94 16.21 -1.98
N SER A 215 -10.67 15.08 -1.98
CA SER A 215 -12.08 15.06 -2.35
C SER A 215 -12.98 15.81 -1.35
N ALA A 216 -12.66 15.75 -0.06
CA ALA A 216 -13.33 16.56 0.95
C ALA A 216 -13.09 18.07 0.73
N ILE A 217 -11.86 18.48 0.41
CA ILE A 217 -11.53 19.89 0.12
C ILE A 217 -12.27 20.38 -1.14
N THR A 218 -12.33 19.57 -2.21
CA THR A 218 -13.03 19.95 -3.44
C THR A 218 -14.54 20.04 -3.24
N THR A 219 -15.14 19.15 -2.44
CA THR A 219 -16.57 19.21 -2.11
C THR A 219 -16.89 20.44 -1.24
N ILE A 220 -16.08 20.76 -0.24
CA ILE A 220 -16.22 21.98 0.56
C ILE A 220 -16.09 23.22 -0.33
N ALA A 221 -15.10 23.25 -1.23
CA ALA A 221 -14.92 24.35 -2.18
C ALA A 221 -16.14 24.48 -3.11
N ALA A 222 -16.67 23.38 -3.64
CA ALA A 222 -17.86 23.40 -4.49
C ALA A 222 -19.09 23.92 -3.74
N ILE A 223 -19.31 23.50 -2.49
CA ILE A 223 -20.42 23.98 -1.65
C ILE A 223 -20.28 25.48 -1.38
N SER A 224 -19.07 25.94 -1.03
CA SER A 224 -18.82 27.36 -0.76
C SER A 224 -19.09 28.26 -1.97
N LEU A 225 -18.77 27.78 -3.17
CA LEU A 225 -19.05 28.46 -4.43
C LEU A 225 -20.55 28.48 -4.76
N ALA A 226 -21.26 27.36 -4.54
CA ALA A 226 -22.70 27.29 -4.76
C ALA A 226 -23.48 28.19 -3.78
N ALA A 227 -23.03 28.28 -2.52
CA ALA A 227 -23.64 29.10 -1.48
C ALA A 227 -23.28 30.60 -1.59
N ASN A 228 -22.42 31.01 -2.54
CA ASN A 228 -21.86 32.36 -2.66
C ASN A 228 -21.26 32.89 -1.34
N PHE A 229 -20.68 31.99 -0.53
CA PHE A 229 -20.06 32.38 0.73
C PHE A 229 -18.55 32.58 0.52
N PRO A 230 -18.03 33.81 0.68
CA PRO A 230 -16.62 34.09 0.44
C PRO A 230 -15.75 33.56 1.60
N THR A 231 -15.20 32.37 1.40
CA THR A 231 -14.14 31.78 2.24
C THR A 231 -12.78 31.99 1.57
N LEU A 232 -11.70 31.97 2.36
CA LEU A 232 -10.33 32.14 1.85
C LEU A 232 -10.02 31.31 0.58
N PRO A 233 -10.39 30.02 0.47
CA PRO A 233 -10.19 29.25 -0.77
C PRO A 233 -11.20 29.55 -1.90
N SER A 234 -12.38 30.09 -1.59
CA SER A 234 -13.47 30.28 -2.58
C SER A 234 -13.53 31.67 -3.21
N VAL A 235 -12.94 32.70 -2.60
CA VAL A 235 -12.98 34.09 -3.10
C VAL A 235 -12.42 34.20 -4.52
N MET A 236 -11.23 33.66 -4.79
CA MET A 236 -10.61 33.72 -6.12
C MET A 236 -11.46 32.98 -7.17
N HIS A 237 -11.99 31.82 -6.81
CA HIS A 237 -12.83 31.02 -7.69
C HIS A 237 -14.18 31.70 -7.98
N SER A 238 -14.75 32.45 -7.02
CA SER A 238 -15.98 33.21 -7.21
C SER A 238 -15.83 34.33 -8.25
N VAL A 239 -14.73 35.08 -8.18
CA VAL A 239 -14.43 36.18 -9.14
C VAL A 239 -14.20 35.61 -10.55
N VAL A 240 -13.40 34.55 -10.67
CA VAL A 240 -13.15 33.90 -11.96
C VAL A 240 -14.43 33.30 -12.55
N ASN A 241 -15.33 32.75 -11.72
CA ASN A 241 -16.59 32.20 -12.19
C ASN A 241 -17.54 33.29 -12.72
N SER A 242 -17.63 34.44 -12.04
CA SER A 242 -18.38 35.59 -12.57
C SER A 242 -17.84 36.05 -13.92
N TYR A 243 -16.51 36.10 -14.07
CA TYR A 243 -15.87 36.46 -15.33
C TYR A 243 -16.19 35.44 -16.44
N LYS A 244 -16.11 34.13 -16.15
CA LYS A 244 -16.50 33.06 -17.09
C LYS A 244 -17.95 33.18 -17.58
N LYS A 245 -18.89 33.58 -16.71
CA LYS A 245 -20.30 33.78 -17.10
C LYS A 245 -20.47 34.94 -18.08
N VAL A 246 -19.77 36.05 -17.87
CA VAL A 246 -19.79 37.20 -18.79
C VAL A 246 -19.18 36.81 -20.14
N LEU A 247 -18.04 36.10 -20.13
CA LEU A 247 -17.43 35.57 -21.35
C LEU A 247 -18.35 34.62 -22.11
N ALA A 248 -19.06 33.72 -21.39
CA ALA A 248 -19.99 32.79 -22.02
C ALA A 248 -21.14 33.51 -22.75
N VAL A 249 -21.67 34.60 -22.16
CA VAL A 249 -22.68 35.44 -22.82
C VAL A 249 -22.09 36.12 -24.06
N ALA A 250 -20.89 36.68 -23.98
CA ALA A 250 -20.27 37.37 -25.10
C ALA A 250 -19.87 36.44 -26.27
N ILE A 251 -19.54 35.18 -25.98
CA ILE A 251 -19.36 34.14 -27.00
C ILE A 251 -20.69 33.82 -27.69
N ALA A 252 -21.79 33.75 -26.94
CA ALA A 252 -23.10 33.43 -27.49
C ALA A 252 -23.76 34.59 -28.27
N THR A 253 -23.44 35.84 -27.97
CA THR A 253 -24.13 37.02 -28.54
C THR A 253 -23.32 37.82 -29.55
N ASP A 254 -22.20 37.32 -30.07
CA ASP A 254 -21.36 38.00 -31.09
C ASP A 254 -20.95 39.45 -30.76
N ILE A 255 -20.93 39.82 -29.47
CA ILE A 255 -20.46 41.13 -29.01
C ILE A 255 -18.94 41.05 -28.86
N GLU A 256 -18.22 41.95 -29.52
CA GLU A 256 -16.75 41.95 -29.58
C GLU A 256 -16.15 43.06 -28.72
N TRP A 257 -15.36 42.69 -27.71
CA TRP A 257 -14.43 43.59 -27.00
C TRP A 257 -13.00 43.07 -27.17
N ASP A 258 -11.99 43.91 -26.95
CA ASP A 258 -10.59 43.60 -27.30
C ASP A 258 -10.06 42.32 -26.62
N GLU A 259 -10.51 42.00 -25.40
CA GLU A 259 -10.12 40.78 -24.66
C GLU A 259 -10.85 39.50 -25.12
N ILE A 260 -11.97 39.62 -25.86
CA ILE A 260 -12.79 38.49 -26.35
C ILE A 260 -12.34 38.05 -27.74
N LYS A 261 -11.76 38.95 -28.54
CA LYS A 261 -11.24 38.65 -29.89
C LYS A 261 -10.20 37.54 -29.85
N GLU A 262 -9.23 37.64 -28.95
CA GLU A 262 -8.19 36.61 -28.75
C GLU A 262 -8.76 35.24 -28.32
N LEU A 263 -9.83 35.24 -27.50
CA LEU A 263 -10.49 34.02 -27.06
C LEU A 263 -11.35 33.39 -28.16
N LYS A 264 -12.05 34.20 -28.97
CA LYS A 264 -12.82 33.73 -30.13
C LYS A 264 -11.89 33.17 -31.22
N ASP A 265 -10.75 33.81 -31.46
CA ASP A 265 -9.73 33.33 -32.41
C ASP A 265 -9.09 32.00 -31.97
N ARG A 266 -8.89 31.82 -30.66
CA ARG A 266 -8.33 30.60 -30.07
C ARG A 266 -9.33 29.44 -30.01
N ILE A 267 -10.63 29.74 -29.94
CA ILE A 267 -11.71 28.75 -30.02
C ILE A 267 -12.01 28.37 -31.48
N ALA A 268 -11.93 29.32 -32.42
CA ALA A 268 -12.15 29.09 -33.85
C ALA A 268 -10.97 28.35 -34.53
N ASN A 269 -9.73 28.52 -34.03
CA ASN A 269 -8.53 27.87 -34.56
C ASN A 269 -7.76 27.08 -33.47
N PRO A 270 -8.25 25.90 -33.05
CA PRO A 270 -7.62 25.10 -31.99
C PRO A 270 -6.24 24.53 -32.37
N ASP A 271 -5.95 24.34 -33.66
CA ASP A 271 -4.68 23.75 -34.12
C ASP A 271 -3.49 24.74 -34.10
N ALA A 272 -3.74 26.05 -34.09
CA ALA A 272 -2.68 27.08 -34.09
C ALA A 272 -2.06 27.32 -32.70
N TYR A 273 -2.72 26.89 -31.62
CA TYR A 273 -2.33 27.19 -30.23
C TYR A 273 -2.03 25.95 -29.37
N ALA A 274 -2.03 24.75 -29.95
CA ALA A 274 -1.70 23.50 -29.26
C ALA A 274 -0.21 23.36 -28.87
N SER A 275 0.67 24.24 -29.32
CA SER A 275 2.11 24.21 -29.04
C SER A 275 2.58 25.14 -27.91
N ALA A 276 1.70 25.96 -27.34
CA ALA A 276 2.06 26.93 -26.30
C ALA A 276 1.59 26.49 -24.91
N GLY A 277 2.28 25.50 -24.33
CA GLY A 277 2.33 25.31 -22.87
C GLY A 277 3.09 26.45 -22.18
N PRO A 278 2.92 26.69 -20.88
CA PRO A 278 3.41 27.90 -20.23
C PRO A 278 4.93 27.88 -20.10
N ALA A 279 5.61 28.70 -20.90
CA ALA A 279 7.01 29.06 -20.71
C ALA A 279 7.06 30.33 -19.85
N ALA A 280 7.76 30.23 -18.72
CA ALA A 280 8.02 31.32 -17.79
C ALA A 280 8.69 32.50 -18.52
N THR A 281 8.09 33.68 -18.45
CA THR A 281 8.69 34.94 -18.90
C THR A 281 9.41 35.61 -17.75
N SER A 282 10.74 35.56 -17.84
CA SER A 282 11.69 36.51 -17.30
C SER A 282 11.28 37.97 -17.57
N THR A 283 11.47 38.85 -16.59
CA THR A 283 11.55 40.30 -16.79
C THR A 283 12.91 40.83 -16.33
N ASP A 284 13.37 41.81 -17.10
CA ASP A 284 14.72 42.33 -17.29
C ASP A 284 15.17 43.41 -16.28
N ALA A 285 16.48 43.74 -16.35
CA ALA A 285 17.14 45.05 -16.14
C ALA A 285 18.07 45.30 -14.91
N ALA A 286 19.39 45.09 -15.13
CA ALA A 286 20.63 45.89 -14.88
C ALA A 286 20.82 46.79 -13.61
N PRO A 287 22.07 47.06 -13.09
CA PRO A 287 23.36 47.10 -13.81
C PRO A 287 24.60 46.46 -13.12
N ALA A 288 25.70 46.49 -13.86
CA ALA A 288 27.00 45.83 -13.66
C ALA A 288 27.86 46.31 -12.48
N ALA A 289 28.56 45.35 -11.84
CA ALA A 289 29.85 45.53 -11.16
C ALA A 289 30.55 44.16 -10.96
N ALA A 290 31.63 43.89 -11.73
CA ALA A 290 32.63 42.84 -11.47
C ALA A 290 33.98 43.44 -11.92
N LYS A 291 34.91 43.84 -11.03
CA LYS A 291 35.88 43.06 -10.24
C LYS A 291 36.75 42.11 -11.07
N GLU A 292 37.89 42.64 -11.52
CA GLU A 292 39.18 41.97 -11.59
C GLU A 292 39.63 41.58 -10.16
N GLU A 293 40.21 40.38 -9.99
CA GLU A 293 41.52 40.21 -9.33
C GLU A 293 42.03 38.76 -9.46
N GLU A 294 43.34 38.66 -9.70
CA GLU A 294 44.14 37.48 -10.03
C GLU A 294 44.55 36.65 -8.80
N LYS A 295 44.95 35.41 -9.11
CA LYS A 295 45.72 34.47 -8.27
C LYS A 295 47.10 35.03 -7.86
N LYS A 296 47.46 34.85 -6.59
CA LYS A 296 48.67 34.13 -6.11
C LYS A 296 48.77 34.23 -4.59
N ASP A 297 48.93 33.10 -3.91
CA ASP A 297 49.99 32.99 -2.90
C ASP A 297 50.38 31.53 -2.67
N GLU A 298 51.68 31.35 -2.44
CA GLU A 298 52.42 30.10 -2.26
C GLU A 298 52.32 29.60 -0.81
N SER A 299 52.40 28.28 -0.62
CA SER A 299 53.37 27.62 0.28
C SER A 299 53.05 26.13 0.43
N GLU A 300 53.97 25.28 -0.01
CA GLU A 300 54.59 24.24 0.83
C GLU A 300 55.73 23.58 0.05
N ALA A 301 56.88 23.48 0.72
CA ALA A 301 58.12 22.85 0.26
C ALA A 301 58.45 21.66 1.17
N GLU A 302 59.39 20.83 0.67
CA GLU A 302 60.07 19.66 1.27
C GLU A 302 59.46 18.28 0.89
N GLU A 303 59.92 17.59 -0.17
CA GLU A 303 61.17 16.77 -0.35
C GLU A 303 61.06 15.41 0.38
N SER A 304 61.21 14.21 -0.22
CA SER A 304 62.35 13.66 -0.98
C SER A 304 62.04 12.29 -1.64
N GLY A 305 62.74 11.92 -2.72
CA GLY A 305 63.30 10.55 -2.87
C GLY A 305 62.82 9.63 -4.02
N ASP A 306 63.39 9.83 -5.22
CA ASP A 306 64.20 8.85 -5.98
C ASP A 306 63.64 7.59 -6.70
N GLU A 307 64.07 7.47 -7.98
CA GLU A 307 64.39 6.30 -8.83
C GLU A 307 63.42 5.11 -9.13
N GLY A 308 63.29 4.79 -10.43
CA GLY A 308 63.62 3.42 -10.90
C GLY A 308 62.52 2.44 -11.39
N PHE A 309 62.47 2.26 -12.71
CA PHE A 309 62.49 0.95 -13.43
C PHE A 309 61.39 -0.14 -13.26
N GLY A 310 60.68 -0.44 -14.36
CA GLY A 310 60.51 -1.83 -14.85
C GLY A 310 59.23 -2.63 -14.54
N GLY A 311 58.59 -3.17 -15.61
CA GLY A 311 58.15 -4.58 -15.61
C GLY A 311 56.64 -4.91 -15.51
N PHE A 312 56.03 -5.13 -16.68
CA PHE A 312 55.30 -6.36 -17.10
C PHE A 312 54.17 -7.00 -16.25
N ILE A 313 53.11 -7.37 -16.99
CA ILE A 313 52.13 -8.47 -16.77
C ILE A 313 50.84 -8.14 -16.00
N GLY A 314 49.71 -8.42 -16.64
CA GLY A 314 48.61 -9.10 -15.93
C GLY A 314 47.21 -8.52 -16.14
N VAL A 315 46.56 -8.95 -17.21
CA VAL A 315 45.11 -8.87 -17.44
C VAL A 315 44.34 -9.39 -16.21
N HIS A 316 43.47 -8.57 -15.61
CA HIS A 316 42.20 -9.08 -15.06
C HIS A 316 41.11 -8.01 -14.91
N PHE A 317 40.05 -8.27 -15.67
CA PHE A 317 38.73 -7.67 -15.60
C PHE A 317 38.21 -7.62 -14.16
N LYS A 318 37.85 -6.44 -13.65
CA LYS A 318 37.06 -6.30 -12.43
C LYS A 318 36.10 -5.12 -12.60
N ARG A 319 34.83 -5.41 -12.91
CA ARG A 319 33.72 -4.47 -12.70
C ARG A 319 33.39 -4.46 -11.21
N PRO A 320 33.43 -3.32 -10.50
CA PRO A 320 32.77 -3.19 -9.22
C PRO A 320 31.44 -2.44 -9.39
N LEU A 321 30.38 -3.10 -8.92
CA LEU A 321 29.35 -2.55 -8.03
C LEU A 321 28.89 -1.10 -8.29
N GLN A 322 27.71 -0.99 -8.91
CA GLN A 322 26.85 0.18 -8.73
C GLN A 322 26.45 0.28 -7.24
N GLN A 323 26.82 1.38 -6.60
CA GLN A 323 26.15 1.89 -5.40
C GLN A 323 25.49 3.22 -5.72
N ALA A 324 24.19 3.25 -5.44
CA ALA A 324 23.29 4.39 -5.58
C ALA A 324 23.72 5.55 -4.67
N LYS A 325 23.78 6.76 -5.22
CA LYS A 325 23.89 8.00 -4.43
C LYS A 325 22.50 8.45 -4.01
N ALA A 326 22.34 8.57 -2.69
CA ALA A 326 21.24 9.24 -2.02
C ALA A 326 21.15 10.71 -2.45
N THR A 327 19.95 11.15 -2.84
CA THR A 327 19.63 12.56 -3.05
C THR A 327 18.99 13.11 -1.78
N ALA A 328 19.67 14.07 -1.19
CA ALA A 328 19.25 14.83 -0.02
C ALA A 328 18.09 15.78 -0.36
N VAL A 329 17.08 15.79 0.49
CA VAL A 329 15.96 16.73 0.52
C VAL A 329 16.44 18.04 1.17
N PRO A 330 16.30 19.22 0.54
CA PRO A 330 16.53 20.48 1.22
C PRO A 330 15.27 20.95 1.95
N SER A 331 15.39 21.04 3.27
CA SER A 331 14.49 21.66 4.23
C SER A 331 14.25 23.15 3.90
N PHE A 332 12.99 23.54 3.71
CA PHE A 332 12.61 24.95 3.64
C PHE A 332 12.43 25.52 5.05
N GLY A 333 13.31 26.46 5.40
CA GLY A 333 13.30 27.21 6.64
C GLY A 333 12.13 28.19 6.71
N VAL A 334 11.47 28.18 7.87
CA VAL A 334 10.49 29.17 8.32
C VAL A 334 11.24 30.41 8.80
N VAL A 335 10.89 31.59 8.29
CA VAL A 335 11.26 32.88 8.89
C VAL A 335 9.97 33.68 9.17
N PRO A 336 9.73 34.12 10.42
CA PRO A 336 8.52 34.85 10.82
C PRO A 336 8.75 36.36 10.80
N LEU A 337 7.72 37.14 10.44
CA LEU A 337 7.70 38.61 10.63
C LEU A 337 6.29 39.09 11.05
N PRO A 338 6.17 40.25 11.71
CA PRO A 338 5.60 40.35 13.05
C PRO A 338 4.14 40.85 13.11
N ILE A 339 3.43 40.40 14.14
CA ILE A 339 2.15 40.94 14.59
C ILE A 339 2.43 42.12 15.52
N SER A 340 2.07 43.34 15.12
CA SER A 340 1.80 44.41 16.07
C SER A 340 0.90 45.51 15.47
N SER A 341 -0.04 45.97 16.29
CA SER A 341 -0.91 47.14 16.16
C SER A 341 -2.14 47.05 15.25
N MET A 342 -3.30 46.76 15.86
CA MET A 342 -4.46 47.68 15.86
C MET A 342 -5.57 47.12 16.77
N ILE A 343 -5.51 47.50 18.05
CA ILE A 343 -6.65 47.49 18.98
C ILE A 343 -7.23 48.91 18.96
N THR A 344 -8.42 49.09 18.41
CA THR A 344 -9.45 50.04 18.86
C THR A 344 -10.79 49.58 18.22
N LYS A 345 -11.71 48.98 19.00
CA LYS A 345 -12.85 49.62 19.69
C LYS A 345 -13.99 50.00 18.73
N ASP A 346 -15.03 49.15 18.67
CA ASP A 346 -16.48 49.48 18.66
C ASP A 346 -17.29 48.18 18.48
N ARG A 347 -17.91 47.64 19.55
CA ARG A 347 -19.32 47.82 19.95
C ARG A 347 -20.33 47.46 18.85
N GLY A 348 -21.06 46.36 19.06
CA GLY A 348 -22.30 46.09 18.32
C GLY A 348 -22.86 44.67 18.52
N VAL A 349 -23.83 44.54 19.41
CA VAL A 349 -24.61 43.35 19.72
C VAL A 349 -25.66 43.10 18.62
N ALA A 350 -25.78 41.87 18.11
CA ALA A 350 -27.02 41.30 17.54
C ALA A 350 -26.77 39.81 17.19
N SER A 351 -27.07 38.88 18.10
CA SER A 351 -28.29 38.07 18.14
C SER A 351 -28.43 37.05 17.01
N PHE A 352 -28.15 35.79 17.38
CA PHE A 352 -28.65 34.56 16.77
C PHE A 352 -30.14 34.66 16.42
N SER A 353 -30.52 34.20 15.23
CA SER A 353 -31.85 33.60 15.01
C SER A 353 -31.76 32.51 13.95
N ILE A 354 -31.96 31.28 14.42
CA ILE A 354 -32.29 30.10 13.64
C ILE A 354 -33.72 30.27 13.12
N VAL A 355 -33.94 30.13 11.81
CA VAL A 355 -35.24 29.70 11.27
C VAL A 355 -34.96 28.74 10.11
N ALA A 356 -35.31 27.49 10.33
CA ALA A 356 -35.48 26.45 9.32
C ALA A 356 -36.91 26.52 8.74
N VAL A 357 -37.16 25.71 7.69
CA VAL A 357 -38.47 25.35 7.09
C VAL A 357 -38.93 26.37 6.02
N SER A 358 -39.32 26.05 4.79
CA SER A 358 -39.80 24.82 4.12
C SER A 358 -39.80 24.99 2.60
N ASN A 359 -39.71 23.85 1.89
CA ASN A 359 -40.29 23.53 0.57
C ASN A 359 -41.17 24.59 -0.11
N ILE A 360 -40.85 24.91 -1.36
CA ILE A 360 -41.82 25.04 -2.45
C ILE A 360 -41.21 24.39 -3.70
N SER A 361 -41.81 23.25 -4.06
CA SER A 361 -41.74 22.58 -5.34
C SER A 361 -42.61 23.28 -6.38
N THR A 362 -42.41 22.92 -7.66
CA THR A 362 -43.21 23.26 -8.87
C THR A 362 -42.74 24.56 -9.56
N ILE A 363 -42.54 24.69 -10.88
CA ILE A 363 -43.20 24.12 -12.07
C ILE A 363 -42.20 24.18 -13.27
N LYS A 364 -42.16 23.12 -14.09
CA LYS A 364 -41.62 23.09 -15.46
C LYS A 364 -42.50 23.94 -16.39
N VAL A 365 -41.91 24.72 -17.30
CA VAL A 365 -42.54 25.01 -18.60
C VAL A 365 -41.46 24.97 -19.68
N ASP A 366 -41.66 23.99 -20.56
CA ASP A 366 -41.22 23.74 -21.95
C ASP A 366 -39.73 23.81 -22.36
#